data_AF-A0A941N1Y1-F1
#
_entry.id   AF-A0A941N1Y1-F1
#
_cell.length_a   1.000
_cell.length_b   1.000
_cell.length_c   1.000
_cell.angle_alpha   90.00
_cell.angle_beta   90.00
_cell.angle_gamma   90.00
#
_symmetry.space_group_name_H-M   'P 1'
#
loop_
_entity.id
_entity.type
_entity.pdbx_description
1 polymer ?
#
loop_
_entity_poly.entity_id
_entity_poly.type
_entity_poly.pdbx_seq_one_letter_code
_entity_poly.pdbx_strand_id
1 'polypeptide(L)'
;MTNLSISTFAVASLMTITLSAVASESMSFVERVTDEHTLHRSGSKDSLGDLIVFVNAIYSADNRELVGRDEGYCIRVAVGKSLECSWTLELKDGQITTQGTVVDDG
;
A
#
# COMPACT_ATOMS: atom_id res chain seq x y z
N MET A 1 52.12 45.73 39.11
CA MET A 1 50.88 46.35 38.61
C MET A 1 50.32 45.44 37.54
N THR A 2 49.22 44.79 37.87
CA THR A 2 48.53 43.71 37.14
C THR A 2 47.78 44.25 35.93
N ASN A 3 47.91 43.60 34.77
CA ASN A 3 46.90 43.69 33.70
C ASN A 3 46.53 42.27 33.27
N LEU A 4 45.36 41.85 33.71
CA LEU A 4 44.75 40.54 33.51
C LEU A 4 43.98 40.58 32.18
N SER A 5 44.43 39.85 31.17
CA SER A 5 43.69 39.64 29.92
C SER A 5 42.71 38.48 30.11
N ILE A 6 41.41 38.78 30.12
CA ILE A 6 40.34 37.78 30.20
C ILE A 6 40.05 37.31 28.77
N SER A 7 40.59 36.15 28.37
CA SER A 7 40.12 35.46 27.17
C SER A 7 38.81 34.73 27.48
N THR A 8 37.73 35.24 26.91
CA THR A 8 36.41 34.61 26.92
C THR A 8 36.45 33.30 26.12
N PHE A 9 36.41 32.15 26.80
CA PHE A 9 36.12 30.86 26.16
C PHE A 9 34.60 30.74 25.96
N ALA A 10 34.14 30.94 24.72
CA ALA A 10 32.76 30.62 24.35
C ALA A 10 32.62 29.09 24.23
N VAL A 11 31.96 28.48 25.22
CA VAL A 11 31.59 27.06 25.18
C VAL A 11 30.35 26.94 24.29
N ALA A 12 30.54 26.64 23.02
CA ALA A 12 29.44 26.29 22.12
C ALA A 12 28.97 24.86 22.42
N SER A 13 27.87 24.75 23.18
CA SER A 13 27.23 23.46 23.47
C SER A 13 26.58 22.93 22.18
N LEU A 14 27.12 21.86 21.60
CA LEU A 14 26.52 21.17 20.46
C LEU A 14 25.26 20.44 20.94
N MET A 15 24.10 21.02 20.65
CA MET A 15 22.81 20.37 20.83
C MET A 15 22.61 19.35 19.70
N THR A 16 22.92 18.07 19.95
CA THR A 16 22.69 16.98 19.00
C THR A 16 21.19 16.75 18.83
N ILE A 17 20.62 17.24 17.72
CA ILE A 17 19.25 16.92 17.32
C ILE A 17 19.26 15.49 16.77
N THR A 18 18.65 14.55 17.51
CA THR A 18 18.43 13.19 17.02
C THR A 18 17.30 13.19 15.99
N LEU A 19 17.66 13.29 14.71
CA LEU A 19 16.70 13.08 13.63
C LEU A 19 16.38 11.59 13.58
N SER A 20 15.20 11.20 14.05
CA SER A 20 14.74 9.81 13.93
C SER A 20 14.42 9.56 12.46
N ALA A 21 15.19 8.70 11.80
CA ALA A 21 14.84 8.22 10.48
C ALA A 21 13.59 7.35 10.59
N VAL A 22 12.49 7.78 9.99
CA VAL A 22 11.31 6.93 9.82
C VAL A 22 11.70 5.86 8.80
N ALA A 23 11.95 4.64 9.26
CA ALA A 23 12.18 3.50 8.37
C ALA A 23 10.86 3.16 7.66
N SER A 24 10.92 3.04 6.33
CA SER A 24 9.80 2.50 5.56
C SER A 24 9.75 1.00 5.80
N GLU A 25 8.71 0.53 6.48
CA GLU A 25 8.41 -0.90 6.53
C GLU A 25 7.70 -1.32 5.24
N SER A 26 8.02 -2.52 4.75
CA SER A 26 7.44 -3.09 3.54
C SER A 26 7.00 -4.52 3.82
N MET A 27 5.84 -4.89 3.30
CA MET A 27 5.32 -6.25 3.34
C MET A 27 5.17 -6.76 1.91
N SER A 28 5.49 -8.02 1.70
CA SER A 28 5.41 -8.66 0.39
C SER A 28 4.60 -9.94 0.51
N PHE A 29 3.65 -10.08 -0.40
CA PHE A 29 2.75 -11.23 -0.50
C PHE A 29 2.58 -11.59 -1.97
N VAL A 30 2.13 -12.82 -2.21
CA VAL A 30 1.80 -13.29 -3.55
C VAL A 30 0.31 -13.61 -3.58
N GLU A 31 -0.44 -12.84 -4.35
CA GLU A 31 -1.83 -13.15 -4.65
C GLU A 31 -1.92 -14.27 -5.69
N ARG A 32 -2.89 -15.16 -5.52
CA ARG A 32 -3.33 -16.10 -6.55
C ARG A 32 -4.82 -15.93 -6.78
N VAL A 33 -5.18 -15.66 -8.03
CA VAL A 33 -6.58 -15.59 -8.46
C VAL A 33 -7.21 -16.96 -8.27
N THR A 34 -8.11 -17.07 -7.30
CA THR A 34 -8.82 -18.31 -6.96
C THR A 34 -10.31 -18.21 -7.19
N ASP A 35 -10.90 -17.04 -6.93
CA ASP A 35 -12.31 -16.77 -7.15
C ASP A 35 -12.49 -15.32 -7.56
N GLU A 36 -12.59 -15.08 -8.87
CA GLU A 36 -12.77 -13.76 -9.45
C GLU A 36 -13.82 -13.83 -10.55
N HIS A 37 -14.72 -12.86 -10.56
CA HIS A 37 -15.82 -12.79 -11.50
C HIS A 37 -16.01 -11.37 -12.03
N THR A 38 -16.12 -11.27 -13.35
CA THR A 38 -16.55 -10.04 -14.01
C THR A 38 -18.02 -10.12 -14.35
N LEU A 39 -18.80 -9.19 -13.80
CA LEU A 39 -20.20 -8.98 -14.09
C LEU A 39 -20.31 -7.84 -15.10
N HIS A 40 -20.65 -8.21 -16.33
CA HIS A 40 -20.86 -7.25 -17.40
C HIS A 40 -22.23 -6.57 -17.25
N ARG A 41 -22.23 -5.24 -17.17
CA ARG A 41 -23.47 -4.44 -17.10
C ARG A 41 -24.21 -4.44 -18.43
N SER A 42 -23.51 -4.67 -19.54
CA SER A 42 -24.09 -4.73 -20.88
C SER A 42 -23.67 -6.00 -21.61
N GLY A 43 -24.20 -6.23 -22.82
CA GLY A 43 -23.76 -7.34 -23.67
C GLY A 43 -22.36 -7.17 -24.28
N SER A 44 -21.70 -6.03 -24.06
CA SER A 44 -20.29 -5.84 -24.42
C SER A 44 -19.38 -6.55 -23.41
N LYS A 45 -18.20 -6.97 -23.87
CA LYS A 45 -17.17 -7.62 -23.03
C LYS A 45 -16.44 -6.64 -22.09
N ASP A 46 -16.54 -5.34 -22.35
CA ASP A 46 -16.08 -4.29 -21.43
C ASP A 46 -17.05 -3.12 -21.55
N SER A 47 -17.46 -2.57 -20.41
CA SER A 47 -18.44 -1.49 -20.32
C SER A 47 -18.29 -0.68 -19.05
N LEU A 48 -18.59 0.61 -19.14
CA LEU A 48 -18.74 1.46 -17.96
C LEU A 48 -19.71 0.82 -16.98
N GLY A 49 -19.30 0.72 -15.72
CA GLY A 49 -20.07 0.08 -14.66
C GLY A 49 -19.98 -1.44 -14.60
N ASP A 50 -19.15 -2.08 -15.43
CA ASP A 50 -18.78 -3.49 -15.22
C ASP A 50 -18.15 -3.63 -13.83
N LEU A 51 -18.50 -4.71 -13.16
CA LEU A 51 -18.12 -4.98 -11.78
C LEU A 51 -17.24 -6.23 -11.74
N ILE A 52 -16.03 -6.10 -11.24
CA ILE A 52 -15.19 -7.23 -10.87
C ILE A 52 -15.38 -7.46 -9.38
N VAL A 53 -15.67 -8.68 -8.97
CA VAL A 53 -15.71 -9.10 -7.57
C VAL A 53 -14.73 -10.25 -7.39
N PHE A 54 -14.02 -10.27 -6.26
CA PHE A 54 -12.98 -11.26 -6.03
C PHE A 54 -12.85 -11.65 -4.56
N VAL A 55 -12.42 -12.90 -4.36
CA VAL A 55 -11.96 -13.50 -3.11
C VAL A 55 -10.75 -14.38 -3.44
N ASN A 56 -9.56 -13.80 -3.37
CA ASN A 56 -8.32 -14.41 -3.84
C ASN A 56 -7.43 -14.86 -2.67
N ALA A 57 -6.60 -15.88 -2.94
CA ALA A 57 -5.75 -16.47 -1.93
C ALA A 57 -4.42 -15.70 -1.84
N ILE A 58 -3.99 -15.40 -0.62
CA ILE A 58 -2.74 -14.67 -0.38
C ILE A 58 -1.69 -15.60 0.22
N TYR A 59 -0.55 -15.68 -0.44
CA TYR A 59 0.59 -16.48 -0.05
C TYR A 59 1.75 -15.63 0.48
N SER A 60 2.64 -16.27 1.25
CA SER A 60 3.93 -15.72 1.66
C SER A 60 4.74 -15.20 0.47
N ALA A 61 5.71 -14.32 0.72
CA ALA A 61 6.56 -13.74 -0.33
C ALA A 61 7.31 -14.77 -1.19
N ASP A 62 7.60 -15.95 -0.65
CA ASP A 62 8.21 -17.07 -1.37
C ASP A 62 7.19 -17.98 -2.09
N ASN A 63 5.90 -17.62 -2.05
CA ASN A 63 4.78 -18.27 -2.71
C ASN A 63 4.53 -19.73 -2.26
N ARG A 64 4.81 -20.04 -0.98
CA ARG A 64 4.73 -21.42 -0.44
C ARG A 64 3.61 -21.63 0.56
N GLU A 65 3.37 -20.67 1.43
CA GLU A 65 2.41 -20.80 2.53
C GLU A 65 1.20 -19.91 2.29
N LEU A 66 -0.01 -20.45 2.47
CA LEU A 66 -1.23 -19.64 2.48
C LEU A 66 -1.27 -18.85 3.79
N VAL A 67 -1.24 -17.52 3.70
CA VAL A 67 -1.15 -16.62 4.87
C VAL A 67 -2.40 -15.75 5.04
N GLY A 68 -3.31 -15.74 4.07
CA GLY A 68 -4.51 -14.94 4.13
C GLY A 68 -5.37 -15.05 2.88
N ARG A 69 -6.30 -14.10 2.76
CA ARG A 69 -7.07 -13.86 1.54
C ARG A 69 -7.23 -12.37 1.35
N ASP A 70 -7.44 -11.94 0.12
CA ASP A 70 -7.95 -10.62 -0.16
C ASP A 70 -9.31 -10.71 -0.83
N GLU A 71 -10.18 -9.75 -0.53
CA GLU A 71 -11.52 -9.73 -1.07
C GLU A 71 -12.00 -8.31 -1.31
N GLY A 72 -12.77 -8.13 -2.37
CA GLY A 72 -13.23 -6.80 -2.73
C GLY A 72 -13.92 -6.74 -4.08
N TYR A 73 -13.95 -5.53 -4.61
CA TYR A 73 -14.55 -5.25 -5.89
C TYR A 73 -13.89 -4.09 -6.61
N CYS A 74 -14.05 -4.06 -7.93
CA CYS A 74 -13.65 -2.98 -8.80
C CYS A 74 -14.79 -2.61 -9.76
N ILE A 75 -15.03 -1.32 -9.93
CA ILE A 75 -16.02 -0.81 -10.88
C ILE A 75 -15.28 -0.17 -12.06
N ARG A 76 -15.64 -0.55 -13.27
CA ARG A 76 -15.15 0.07 -14.51
C ARG A 76 -15.63 1.51 -14.60
N VAL A 77 -14.73 2.46 -14.35
CA VAL A 77 -15.01 3.91 -14.45
C VAL A 77 -14.61 4.50 -15.79
N ALA A 78 -13.63 3.89 -16.48
CA ALA A 78 -13.24 4.25 -17.84
C ALA A 78 -12.79 3.01 -18.63
N VAL A 79 -13.54 2.68 -19.68
CA VAL A 79 -13.32 1.52 -20.59
C VAL A 79 -11.89 1.54 -21.14
N GLY A 80 -11.17 0.42 -20.95
CA GLY A 80 -9.77 0.25 -21.34
C GLY A 80 -8.79 1.28 -20.76
N LYS A 81 -9.09 1.84 -19.57
CA LYS A 81 -8.24 2.85 -18.92
C LYS A 81 -8.10 2.67 -17.42
N SER A 82 -9.22 2.52 -16.71
CA SER A 82 -9.17 2.39 -15.25
C SER A 82 -10.41 1.77 -14.63
N LEU A 83 -10.19 1.24 -13.43
CA LEU A 83 -11.22 0.82 -12.48
C LEU A 83 -11.03 1.56 -11.16
N GLU A 84 -12.12 1.79 -10.45
CA GLU A 84 -12.08 2.21 -9.05
C GLU A 84 -12.34 0.99 -8.18
N CYS A 85 -11.40 0.67 -7.30
CA CYS A 85 -11.42 -0.55 -6.50
C CYS A 85 -11.49 -0.26 -5.01
N SER A 86 -12.17 -1.14 -4.28
CA SER A 86 -12.07 -1.23 -2.83
C SER A 86 -11.94 -2.69 -2.44
N TRP A 87 -10.92 -3.00 -1.65
CA TRP A 87 -10.64 -4.37 -1.22
C TRP A 87 -9.95 -4.40 0.13
N THR A 88 -9.99 -5.57 0.77
CA THR A 88 -9.40 -5.82 2.07
C THR A 88 -8.50 -7.03 2.01
N LEU A 89 -7.23 -6.86 2.40
CA LEU A 89 -6.31 -7.94 2.72
C LEU A 89 -6.60 -8.43 4.14
N GLU A 90 -7.01 -9.68 4.30
CA GLU A 90 -7.12 -10.33 5.59
C GLU A 90 -5.92 -11.24 5.86
N LEU A 91 -5.23 -10.99 6.96
CA LEU A 91 -4.13 -11.80 7.48
C LEU A 91 -4.49 -12.30 8.89
N LYS A 92 -3.71 -13.24 9.41
CA LYS A 92 -3.92 -13.77 10.77
C LYS A 92 -3.95 -12.69 11.85
N ASP A 93 -3.09 -11.69 11.73
CA ASP A 93 -2.85 -10.70 12.79
C ASP A 93 -3.57 -9.36 12.55
N GLY A 94 -4.40 -9.27 11.50
CA GLY A 94 -5.15 -8.06 11.19
C GLY A 94 -5.55 -7.97 9.73
N GLN A 95 -6.01 -6.78 9.35
CA GLN A 95 -6.47 -6.50 7.99
C GLN A 95 -5.97 -5.16 7.49
N ILE A 96 -5.88 -5.04 6.16
CA ILE A 96 -5.55 -3.79 5.47
C ILE A 96 -6.65 -3.55 4.45
N THR A 97 -7.38 -2.45 4.60
CA THR A 97 -8.35 -2.01 3.59
C THR A 97 -7.69 -0.98 2.69
N THR A 98 -7.88 -1.14 1.38
CA THR A 98 -7.38 -0.22 0.39
C THR A 98 -8.53 0.23 -0.52
N GLN A 99 -8.39 1.45 -1.03
CA GLN A 99 -9.32 2.01 -1.99
C GLN A 99 -8.54 2.91 -2.95
N GLY A 100 -8.85 2.83 -4.24
CA GLY A 100 -8.33 3.76 -5.22
C GLY A 100 -8.45 3.27 -6.65
N THR A 101 -7.86 4.07 -7.54
CA THR A 101 -7.87 3.80 -8.96
C THR A 101 -6.78 2.80 -9.34
N VAL A 102 -7.17 1.74 -10.04
CA VAL A 102 -6.27 0.80 -10.71
C VAL A 102 -6.24 1.14 -12.19
N VAL A 103 -5.03 1.35 -12.72
CA VAL A 103 -4.83 1.60 -14.15
C VAL A 103 -4.99 0.27 -14.90
N ASP A 104 -5.84 0.30 -15.92
CA ASP A 104 -6.12 -0.83 -16.80
C ASP A 104 -5.40 -0.62 -18.13
N ASP A 105 -4.08 -0.81 -18.08
CA ASP A 105 -3.26 -0.87 -19.29
C ASP A 105 -3.32 -2.31 -19.82
N GLY A 106 -4.42 -2.60 -20.52
CA GLY A 106 -4.83 -3.94 -20.96
C GLY A 106 -3.77 -4.83 -21.60
#